data_AF-A0A956EFB1-F1
#
_entry.id   AF-A0A956EFB1-F1
#
_cell.length_a   1.000
_cell.length_b   1.000
_cell.length_c   1.000
_cell.angle_alpha   90.00
_cell.angle_beta   90.00
_cell.angle_gamma   90.00
#
_symmetry.space_group_name_H-M   'P 1'
#
loop_
_entity.id
_entity.type
_entity.pdbx_description
1 polymer ?
#
loop_
_entity_poly.entity_id
_entity_poly.type
_entity_poly.pdbx_seq_one_letter_code
_entity_poly.pdbx_strand_id
1 'polypeptide(L)'
;TTVSAHGGLRRLSRVVGGLVVASALLLSSTAEAGDREALKVAFNKALGQYNNLELDEALKGIDEAIKAGRDEDPNDPALAPLLVLRAGIIYSNTGDADQTKAALKEAVEVDYHVQVPIELRAEQFQGFLDEVRSGASAPSESVRHDPPTATCGGDIEFSFLVSGMVDGGQVAFYWRKGSSGEFESVSMDTFGNLATVTVPASDHGDASIEYFVYVFDGDNKEQANKGDQDNPMVLSFSCGGDEPEPEPEPPPKPKTTLGKFFVTLNFGTGAGIARGVADMSYRQYSPRYRDQSTGEQFVYGSREYACAIARWAYPQDELPGDAITFQNKLTEIQALSGQLPEGLSFFGPGMTPQSIALAYDSNYCSEHHPVQTGMASAPFHIAPEFGFRIGDKIVVSVFSRLQVVTGSKVYRDDPKEAYPASFANNVYDVIHANPDGVRVKPPFAWSVGVKGKYYLGKDDSKFRLFVGGFGGYGTARLRVNMNFANDRNGNSIPDDREFAYDLVNEDAPFDATTNPCTPVWPYNSGCVPGDGTDPINNLGDRDRAQATYKAQNADKDPRIDTVGIGRGMLGATVGFHYQIVKNFGVSSELQIGGWLGGKKAPTTSSLLFDLNVGPVISF
;
A
#
# COMPACT_ATOMS: atom_id res chain seq x y z
N THR A 1 -15.19 -65.25 -6.23
CA THR A 1 -15.61 -65.30 -7.65
C THR A 1 -15.36 -63.94 -8.27
N THR A 2 -14.27 -63.85 -9.03
CA THR A 2 -13.69 -62.66 -9.65
C THR A 2 -14.14 -62.53 -11.09
N VAL A 3 -14.49 -61.32 -11.55
CA VAL A 3 -14.17 -60.82 -12.90
C VAL A 3 -13.83 -59.33 -12.81
N SER A 4 -12.67 -59.00 -13.38
CA SER A 4 -12.06 -57.68 -13.52
C SER A 4 -12.48 -57.04 -14.84
N ALA A 5 -12.64 -55.72 -14.87
CA ALA A 5 -12.60 -54.93 -16.09
C ALA A 5 -11.86 -53.60 -15.84
N HIS A 6 -10.58 -53.60 -16.21
CA HIS A 6 -9.78 -52.40 -16.46
C HIS A 6 -10.12 -51.81 -17.84
N GLY A 7 -10.16 -50.49 -17.96
CA GLY A 7 -10.03 -49.84 -19.27
C GLY A 7 -10.41 -48.37 -19.30
N GLY A 8 -9.39 -47.50 -19.31
CA GLY A 8 -9.46 -46.26 -20.10
C GLY A 8 -9.54 -44.94 -19.34
N LEU A 9 -8.40 -44.44 -18.84
CA LEU A 9 -8.14 -42.99 -18.68
C LEU A 9 -6.64 -42.75 -18.46
N ARG A 10 -5.85 -42.90 -19.53
CA ARG A 10 -4.49 -42.39 -19.64
C ARG A 10 -4.31 -41.78 -21.02
N ARG A 11 -4.65 -40.49 -21.16
CA ARG A 11 -4.18 -39.55 -22.21
C ARG A 11 -4.89 -38.20 -22.02
N LEU A 12 -4.43 -37.38 -21.06
CA LEU A 12 -4.72 -35.93 -21.02
C LEU A 12 -3.81 -35.16 -20.06
N SER A 13 -2.52 -35.54 -20.01
CA SER A 13 -1.52 -34.91 -19.16
C SER A 13 -0.24 -34.60 -19.95
N ARG A 14 -0.37 -33.82 -21.03
CA ARG A 14 0.75 -33.18 -21.77
C ARG A 14 0.27 -31.95 -22.58
N VAL A 15 -0.17 -30.86 -21.93
CA VAL A 15 -0.26 -29.52 -22.58
C VAL A 15 0.03 -28.35 -21.61
N VAL A 16 0.07 -28.53 -20.29
CA VAL A 16 0.37 -27.41 -19.36
C VAL A 16 1.84 -27.45 -18.94
N GLY A 17 2.70 -26.89 -19.77
CA GLY A 17 4.14 -26.82 -19.51
C GLY A 17 4.82 -25.94 -20.54
N GLY A 18 4.71 -24.62 -20.38
CA GLY A 18 5.35 -23.68 -21.30
C GLY A 18 4.77 -22.27 -21.21
N LEU A 19 4.86 -21.62 -20.04
CA LEU A 19 4.72 -20.15 -19.96
C LEU A 19 5.38 -19.57 -18.69
N VAL A 20 6.68 -19.83 -18.49
CA VAL A 20 7.47 -19.23 -17.38
C VAL A 20 8.80 -18.59 -17.84
N VAL A 21 9.09 -18.49 -19.15
CA VAL A 21 10.43 -18.02 -19.61
C VAL A 21 10.40 -16.67 -20.36
N ALA A 22 9.33 -15.89 -20.27
CA ALA A 22 9.22 -14.60 -20.97
C ALA A 22 9.33 -13.36 -20.06
N SER A 23 10.02 -13.47 -18.92
CA SER A 23 10.30 -12.33 -18.02
C SER A 23 11.78 -11.94 -17.96
N ALA A 24 12.65 -12.56 -18.76
CA ALA A 24 14.10 -12.36 -18.70
C ALA A 24 14.72 -11.75 -19.98
N LEU A 25 13.92 -11.25 -20.93
CA LEU A 25 14.41 -10.75 -22.23
C LEU A 25 13.93 -9.33 -22.60
N LEU A 26 13.58 -8.51 -21.61
CA LEU A 26 13.30 -7.07 -21.78
C LEU A 26 14.16 -6.20 -20.86
N LEU A 27 15.40 -6.60 -20.58
CA LEU A 27 16.44 -5.67 -20.15
C LEU A 27 17.14 -5.13 -21.39
N SER A 28 16.43 -4.28 -22.13
CA SER A 28 17.10 -3.33 -23.00
C SER A 28 17.87 -2.40 -22.06
N SER A 29 19.20 -2.43 -22.14
CA SER A 29 20.10 -1.47 -21.51
C SER A 29 19.68 -0.05 -21.90
N THR A 30 18.97 0.62 -20.99
CA THR A 30 18.76 2.06 -21.04
C THR A 30 20.04 2.73 -20.57
N ALA A 31 20.32 3.90 -21.16
CA ALA A 31 21.39 4.81 -20.75
C ALA A 31 21.41 5.03 -19.22
N GLU A 32 22.58 5.39 -18.69
CA GLU A 32 22.92 5.60 -17.27
C GLU A 32 21.95 6.50 -16.49
N ALA A 33 20.74 6.02 -16.19
CA ALA A 33 20.02 6.38 -14.98
C ALA A 33 20.59 5.46 -13.88
N GLY A 34 21.77 5.69 -13.31
CA GLY A 34 22.34 6.95 -12.82
C GLY A 34 22.31 6.81 -11.30
N ASP A 35 23.46 6.82 -10.64
CA ASP A 35 23.64 6.33 -9.26
C ASP A 35 22.73 7.01 -8.21
N ARG A 36 22.18 8.19 -8.54
CA ARG A 36 21.13 8.89 -7.77
C ARG A 36 19.82 8.12 -7.63
N GLU A 37 19.39 7.36 -8.64
CA GLU A 37 18.19 6.52 -8.51
C GLU A 37 18.44 5.40 -7.49
N ALA A 38 19.67 4.89 -7.41
CA ALA A 38 20.04 3.93 -6.36
C ALA A 38 19.98 4.56 -4.96
N LEU A 39 20.39 5.82 -4.80
CA LEU A 39 20.21 6.57 -3.54
C LEU A 39 18.73 6.74 -3.17
N LYS A 40 17.86 7.07 -4.14
CA LYS A 40 16.41 7.19 -3.94
C LYS A 40 15.77 5.85 -3.53
N VAL A 41 16.16 4.76 -4.18
CA VAL A 41 15.72 3.40 -3.83
C VAL A 41 16.19 3.02 -2.42
N ALA A 42 17.44 3.31 -2.07
CA ALA A 42 18.00 3.04 -0.75
C ALA A 42 17.29 3.83 0.34
N PHE A 43 17.01 5.12 0.11
CA PHE A 43 16.22 5.96 1.02
C PHE A 43 14.84 5.37 1.27
N ASN A 44 14.08 5.04 0.22
CA ASN A 44 12.74 4.49 0.34
C ASN A 44 12.74 3.13 1.08
N LYS A 45 13.76 2.31 0.84
CA LYS A 45 13.94 1.04 1.57
C LYS A 45 14.22 1.29 3.05
N ALA A 46 15.18 2.15 3.37
CA ALA A 46 15.54 2.48 4.76
C ALA A 46 14.37 3.13 5.51
N LEU A 47 13.61 4.00 4.86
CA LEU A 47 12.40 4.60 5.44
C LEU A 47 11.33 3.55 5.73
N GLY A 48 11.14 2.59 4.81
CA GLY A 48 10.26 1.44 5.04
C GLY A 48 10.69 0.59 6.24
N GLN A 49 11.99 0.35 6.40
CA GLN A 49 12.55 -0.40 7.54
C GLN A 49 12.41 0.38 8.86
N TYR A 50 12.70 1.68 8.84
CA TYR A 50 12.47 2.59 9.96
C TYR A 50 11.00 2.55 10.43
N ASN A 51 10.06 2.63 9.50
CA ASN A 51 8.61 2.55 9.80
C ASN A 51 8.17 1.18 10.34
N ASN A 52 8.95 0.12 10.11
CA ASN A 52 8.73 -1.21 10.67
C ASN A 52 9.55 -1.45 11.94
N LEU A 53 10.21 -0.42 12.50
CA LEU A 53 11.09 -0.49 13.67
C LEU A 53 12.32 -1.40 13.48
N GLU A 54 12.69 -1.72 12.25
CA GLU A 54 13.93 -2.43 11.88
C GLU A 54 15.11 -1.44 11.85
N LEU A 55 15.38 -0.77 12.98
CA LEU A 55 16.28 0.39 13.06
C LEU A 55 17.74 0.05 12.73
N ASP A 56 18.22 -1.12 13.15
CA ASP A 56 19.60 -1.54 12.92
C ASP A 56 19.83 -1.90 11.44
N GLU A 57 18.90 -2.62 10.81
CA GLU A 57 18.95 -2.91 9.38
C GLU A 57 18.80 -1.65 8.53
N ALA A 58 17.93 -0.73 8.93
CA ALA A 58 17.77 0.57 8.27
C ALA A 58 19.07 1.38 8.33
N LEU A 59 19.70 1.47 9.51
CA LEU A 59 20.95 2.19 9.72
C LEU A 59 22.10 1.59 8.89
N LYS A 60 22.21 0.26 8.88
CA LYS A 60 23.22 -0.43 8.07
C LYS A 60 23.01 -0.16 6.57
N GLY A 61 21.78 -0.31 6.10
CA GLY A 61 21.45 -0.11 4.68
C GLY A 61 21.69 1.33 4.22
N ILE A 62 21.38 2.31 5.07
CA ILE A 62 21.59 3.71 4.74
C ILE A 62 23.07 4.11 4.79
N ASP A 63 23.85 3.58 5.74
CA ASP A 63 25.30 3.81 5.80
C ASP A 63 26.02 3.23 4.57
N GLU A 64 25.60 2.04 4.10
CA GLU A 64 26.13 1.43 2.86
C GLU A 64 25.83 2.30 1.63
N ALA A 65 24.60 2.84 1.53
CA ALA A 65 24.21 3.71 0.41
C ALA A 65 24.90 5.08 0.45
N ILE A 66 25.01 5.70 1.63
CA ILE A 66 25.74 6.96 1.81
C ILE A 66 27.20 6.78 1.42
N LYS A 67 27.82 5.66 1.82
CA LYS A 67 29.20 5.36 1.44
C LYS A 67 29.35 5.24 -0.07
N ALA A 68 28.47 4.47 -0.73
CA ALA A 68 28.53 4.29 -2.18
C ALA A 68 28.40 5.64 -2.91
N GLY A 69 27.41 6.47 -2.56
CA GLY A 69 27.25 7.79 -3.20
C GLY A 69 28.41 8.74 -2.90
N ARG A 70 29.02 8.69 -1.71
CA ARG A 70 30.21 9.48 -1.38
C ARG A 70 31.46 9.06 -2.16
N ASP A 71 31.58 7.78 -2.51
CA ASP A 71 32.69 7.27 -3.32
C ASP A 71 32.63 7.83 -4.76
N GLU A 72 31.44 8.23 -5.22
CA GLU A 72 31.20 8.84 -6.54
C GLU A 72 31.29 10.37 -6.51
N ASP A 73 30.47 11.02 -5.67
CA ASP A 73 30.55 12.46 -5.40
C ASP A 73 30.26 12.73 -3.91
N PRO A 74 31.29 13.10 -3.12
CA PRO A 74 31.12 13.35 -1.69
C PRO A 74 30.22 14.55 -1.36
N ASN A 75 29.93 15.42 -2.35
CA ASN A 75 29.08 16.60 -2.17
C ASN A 75 27.75 16.48 -2.92
N ASP A 76 27.34 15.28 -3.38
CA ASP A 76 26.08 15.13 -4.11
C ASP A 76 24.88 15.49 -3.19
N PRO A 77 24.08 16.51 -3.55
CA PRO A 77 22.90 16.89 -2.77
C PRO A 77 21.88 15.77 -2.53
N ALA A 78 21.85 14.73 -3.39
CA ALA A 78 21.00 13.56 -3.22
C ALA A 78 21.35 12.75 -1.95
N LEU A 79 22.53 12.95 -1.35
CA LEU A 79 22.88 12.32 -0.07
C LEU A 79 22.16 12.94 1.12
N ALA A 80 21.70 14.19 1.03
CA ALA A 80 21.17 14.91 2.18
C ALA A 80 19.90 14.27 2.78
N PRO A 81 18.89 13.82 2.00
CA PRO A 81 17.76 13.08 2.56
C PRO A 81 18.18 11.81 3.30
N LEU A 82 19.17 11.07 2.79
CA LEU A 82 19.69 9.87 3.44
C LEU A 82 20.38 10.21 4.77
N LEU A 83 21.18 11.27 4.80
CA LEU A 83 21.87 11.73 6.00
C LEU A 83 20.88 12.20 7.09
N VAL A 84 19.78 12.86 6.72
CA VAL A 84 18.72 13.22 7.68
C VAL A 84 17.99 11.98 8.20
N LEU A 85 17.67 11.01 7.32
CA LEU A 85 17.05 9.76 7.76
C LEU A 85 17.97 8.97 8.70
N ARG A 86 19.27 8.91 8.40
CA ARG A 86 20.30 8.35 9.29
C ARG A 86 20.29 9.02 10.65
N ALA A 87 20.24 10.36 10.70
CA ALA A 87 20.13 11.09 11.96
C ALA A 87 18.84 10.77 12.72
N GLY A 88 17.70 10.62 12.01
CA GLY A 88 16.42 10.23 12.61
C GLY A 88 16.45 8.82 13.22
N ILE A 89 17.13 7.89 12.55
CA ILE A 89 17.36 6.53 13.05
C ILE A 89 18.24 6.56 14.31
N ILE A 90 19.36 7.31 14.30
CA ILE A 90 20.23 7.48 15.47
C ILE A 90 19.44 8.06 16.65
N TYR A 91 18.70 9.15 16.43
CA TYR A 91 17.89 9.79 17.45
C TYR A 91 16.87 8.84 18.07
N SER A 92 16.17 8.06 17.22
CA SER A 92 15.16 7.11 17.68
C SER A 92 15.75 5.91 18.41
N ASN A 93 16.93 5.44 18.01
CA ASN A 93 17.57 4.27 18.60
C ASN A 93 18.30 4.58 19.92
N THR A 94 18.95 5.75 20.02
CA THR A 94 19.85 6.06 21.16
C THR A 94 19.38 7.23 22.02
N GLY A 95 18.56 8.14 21.49
CA GLY A 95 18.26 9.42 22.13
C GLY A 95 19.48 10.35 22.29
N ASP A 96 20.62 10.02 21.70
CA ASP A 96 21.87 10.79 21.83
C ASP A 96 21.82 12.04 20.93
N ALA A 97 21.62 13.19 21.57
CA ALA A 97 21.54 14.48 20.90
C ALA A 97 22.84 14.87 20.17
N ASP A 98 24.00 14.53 20.72
CA ASP A 98 25.28 14.92 20.15
C ASP A 98 25.58 14.12 18.87
N GLN A 99 25.32 12.80 18.89
CA GLN A 99 25.43 11.96 17.70
C GLN A 99 24.42 12.36 16.62
N THR A 100 23.18 12.66 17.02
CA THR A 100 22.13 13.12 16.09
C THR A 100 22.54 14.42 15.40
N LYS A 101 23.01 15.41 16.17
CA LYS A 101 23.48 16.70 15.61
C LYS A 101 24.70 16.53 14.72
N ALA A 102 25.62 15.62 15.06
CA ALA A 102 26.77 15.31 14.20
C ALA A 102 26.31 14.77 12.83
N ALA A 103 25.35 13.85 12.81
CA ALA A 103 24.79 13.32 11.56
C ALA A 103 24.00 14.38 10.77
N LEU A 104 23.21 15.23 11.45
CA LEU A 104 22.52 16.36 10.80
C LEU A 104 23.50 17.39 10.23
N LYS A 105 24.66 17.57 10.86
CA LYS A 105 25.71 18.45 10.35
C LYS A 105 26.24 17.96 9.00
N GLU A 106 26.47 16.65 8.87
CA GLU A 106 26.84 16.07 7.57
C GLU A 106 25.76 16.35 6.50
N ALA A 107 24.47 16.28 6.86
CA ALA A 107 23.38 16.59 5.93
C ALA A 107 23.38 18.06 5.49
N VAL A 108 23.57 18.99 6.44
CA VAL A 108 23.61 20.44 6.20
C VAL A 108 24.85 20.86 5.38
N GLU A 109 25.98 20.17 5.53
CA GLU A 109 27.18 20.40 4.74
C GLU A 109 26.97 20.08 3.25
N VAL A 110 26.16 19.05 2.96
CA VAL A 110 25.81 18.64 1.59
C VAL A 110 24.66 19.51 1.02
N ASP A 111 23.62 19.76 1.82
CA ASP A 111 22.50 20.63 1.48
C ASP A 111 22.01 21.41 2.71
N TYR A 112 22.35 22.70 2.76
CA TYR A 112 21.93 23.60 3.82
C TYR A 112 20.40 23.64 4.02
N HIS A 113 19.63 23.47 2.94
CA HIS A 113 18.18 23.57 2.94
C HIS A 113 17.46 22.24 3.19
N VAL A 114 18.18 21.15 3.46
CA VAL A 114 17.60 19.81 3.65
C VAL A 114 16.47 19.78 4.68
N GLN A 115 15.33 19.16 4.39
CA GLN A 115 14.19 19.14 5.31
C GLN A 115 14.10 17.85 6.10
N VAL A 116 13.49 17.93 7.28
CA VAL A 116 13.08 16.74 8.04
C VAL A 116 11.89 16.09 7.31
N PRO A 117 12.01 14.83 6.86
CA PRO A 117 10.90 14.07 6.30
C PRO A 117 9.70 14.07 7.25
N ILE A 118 8.49 14.04 6.71
CA ILE A 118 7.27 14.15 7.52
C ILE A 118 7.18 13.05 8.59
N GLU A 119 7.71 11.87 8.30
CA GLU A 119 7.78 10.71 9.19
C GLU A 119 8.69 10.93 10.42
N LEU A 120 9.65 11.86 10.31
CA LEU A 120 10.62 12.19 11.36
C LEU A 120 10.31 13.51 12.08
N ARG A 121 9.18 14.15 11.76
CA ARG A 121 8.84 15.47 12.33
C ARG A 121 8.48 15.36 13.81
N ALA A 122 9.48 15.60 14.64
CA ALA A 122 9.34 15.97 16.03
C ALA A 122 9.92 17.37 16.25
N GLU A 123 9.28 18.19 17.08
CA GLU A 123 9.74 19.56 17.40
C GLU A 123 11.20 19.57 17.87
N GLN A 124 11.58 18.58 18.69
CA GLN A 124 12.95 18.43 19.17
C GLN A 124 13.95 18.12 18.04
N PHE A 125 13.60 17.21 17.13
CA PHE A 125 14.48 16.82 16.03
C PHE A 125 14.66 17.96 15.02
N GLN A 126 13.58 18.70 14.73
CA GLN A 126 13.64 19.94 13.95
C GLN A 126 14.54 20.97 14.63
N GLY A 127 14.42 21.13 15.96
CA GLY A 127 15.29 22.01 16.75
C GLY A 127 16.78 21.66 16.64
N PHE A 128 17.14 20.38 16.54
CA PHE A 128 18.52 19.97 16.30
C PHE A 128 19.03 20.37 14.91
N LEU A 129 18.20 20.21 13.88
CA LEU A 129 18.57 20.63 12.52
C LEU A 129 18.75 22.15 12.45
N ASP A 130 17.86 22.92 13.09
CA ASP A 130 17.94 24.38 13.11
C ASP A 130 19.17 24.89 13.88
N GLU A 131 19.52 24.22 14.99
CA GLU A 131 20.76 24.51 15.73
C GLU A 131 22.00 24.27 14.86
N VAL A 132 22.07 23.12 14.19
CA VAL A 132 23.17 22.79 13.28
C VAL A 132 23.28 23.81 12.14
N ARG A 133 22.15 24.21 11.54
CA ARG A 133 22.10 25.23 10.49
C ARG A 133 22.58 26.59 10.95
N SER A 134 22.26 26.99 12.18
CA SER A 134 22.71 28.27 12.74
C SER A 134 24.23 28.39 12.83
N GLY A 135 24.93 27.24 12.87
CA GLY A 135 26.39 27.15 12.82
C GLY A 135 26.99 27.09 11.41
N ALA A 136 26.16 27.00 10.36
CA ALA A 136 26.57 26.92 8.97
C ALA A 136 26.29 28.24 8.22
N SER A 137 27.01 28.50 7.13
CA SER A 137 26.75 29.66 6.28
C SER A 137 25.66 29.34 5.27
N ALA A 138 24.53 30.07 5.32
CA ALA A 138 23.46 29.93 4.35
C ALA A 138 23.95 30.28 2.93
N PRO A 139 23.59 29.49 1.90
CA PRO A 139 23.79 29.87 0.52
C PRO A 139 23.09 31.20 0.19
N SER A 140 23.72 32.03 -0.62
CA SER A 140 23.15 33.32 -1.06
C SER A 140 22.14 33.18 -2.20
N GLU A 141 22.17 32.06 -2.94
CA GLU A 141 21.27 31.78 -4.04
C GLU A 141 20.13 30.87 -3.59
N SER A 142 18.89 31.19 -4.00
CA SER A 142 17.71 30.36 -3.74
C SER A 142 17.58 29.16 -4.69
N VAL A 143 18.24 29.21 -5.84
CA VAL A 143 18.32 28.09 -6.80
C VAL A 143 19.76 28.01 -7.30
N ARG A 144 20.47 26.96 -6.90
CA ARG A 144 21.83 26.68 -7.38
C ARG A 144 21.73 25.74 -8.58
N HIS A 145 22.45 26.09 -9.65
CA HIS A 145 22.47 25.32 -10.89
C HIS A 145 23.85 25.40 -11.52
N ASP A 146 24.43 24.24 -11.80
CA ASP A 146 25.62 24.11 -12.62
C ASP A 146 25.18 23.59 -14.00
N PRO A 147 25.31 24.40 -15.08
CA PRO A 147 24.91 23.97 -16.41
C PRO A 147 25.60 22.66 -16.82
N PRO A 148 24.86 21.68 -17.34
CA PRO A 148 25.46 20.41 -17.74
C PRO A 148 26.38 20.61 -18.94
N THR A 149 27.30 19.66 -19.15
CA THR A 149 28.10 19.63 -20.38
C THR A 149 27.32 18.93 -21.49
N ALA A 150 26.99 19.66 -22.54
CA ALA A 150 26.28 19.11 -23.69
C ALA A 150 27.18 18.16 -24.51
N THR A 151 26.70 16.94 -24.78
CA THR A 151 27.35 15.98 -25.66
C THR A 151 26.48 15.76 -26.89
N CYS A 152 27.05 15.83 -28.09
CA CYS A 152 26.31 15.66 -29.34
C CYS A 152 25.67 14.27 -29.43
N GLY A 153 24.39 14.22 -29.81
CA GLY A 153 23.59 13.00 -29.92
C GLY A 153 23.24 12.32 -28.59
N GLY A 154 23.62 12.91 -27.45
CA GLY A 154 23.31 12.41 -26.12
C GLY A 154 22.20 13.19 -25.43
N ASP A 155 21.49 12.56 -24.50
CA ASP A 155 20.51 13.22 -23.66
C ASP A 155 21.21 14.24 -22.73
N ILE A 156 20.49 15.28 -22.32
CA ILE A 156 20.98 16.30 -21.39
C ILE A 156 20.25 16.18 -20.07
N GLU A 157 20.95 15.92 -18.98
CA GLU A 157 20.38 15.98 -17.64
C GLU A 157 20.63 17.35 -17.00
N PHE A 158 19.56 18.02 -16.61
CA PHE A 158 19.60 19.25 -15.83
C PHE A 158 19.35 18.94 -14.36
N SER A 159 20.15 19.55 -13.50
CA SER A 159 20.05 19.42 -12.05
C SER A 159 20.02 20.79 -11.39
N PHE A 160 19.07 21.00 -10.49
CA PHE A 160 18.88 22.23 -9.72
C PHE A 160 18.76 21.89 -8.23
N LEU A 161 19.52 22.59 -7.39
CA LEU A 161 19.35 22.53 -5.94
C LEU A 161 18.52 23.73 -5.49
N VAL A 162 17.34 23.46 -4.94
CA VAL A 162 16.33 24.46 -4.63
C VAL A 162 16.26 24.73 -3.13
N SER A 163 16.46 25.99 -2.74
CA SER A 163 16.30 26.41 -1.36
C SER A 163 14.83 26.48 -0.95
N GLY A 164 14.48 25.81 0.14
CA GLY A 164 13.17 25.99 0.79
C GLY A 164 12.00 25.41 0.01
N MET A 165 12.19 24.29 -0.70
CA MET A 165 11.09 23.55 -1.32
C MET A 165 10.09 23.12 -0.24
N VAL A 166 8.91 23.73 -0.20
CA VAL A 166 7.88 23.35 0.77
C VAL A 166 7.24 22.02 0.40
N ASP A 167 6.66 21.31 1.37
CA ASP A 167 5.87 20.11 1.11
C ASP A 167 4.80 20.38 0.04
N GLY A 168 4.75 19.51 -0.97
CA GLY A 168 3.82 19.65 -2.08
C GLY A 168 4.19 20.75 -3.08
N GLY A 169 5.34 21.40 -2.92
CA GLY A 169 5.93 22.28 -3.93
C GLY A 169 6.35 21.51 -5.18
N GLN A 170 6.49 22.23 -6.29
CA GLN A 170 6.89 21.67 -7.58
C GLN A 170 7.95 22.55 -8.24
N VAL A 171 8.79 21.94 -9.06
CA VAL A 171 9.79 22.62 -9.88
C VAL A 171 9.42 22.44 -11.34
N ALA A 172 9.27 23.55 -12.05
CA ALA A 172 8.96 23.56 -13.47
C ALA A 172 10.17 24.04 -14.27
N PHE A 173 10.64 23.20 -15.17
CA PHE A 173 11.68 23.51 -16.12
C PHE A 173 11.05 23.98 -17.43
N TYR A 174 11.54 25.09 -17.95
CA TYR A 174 11.10 25.63 -19.22
C TYR A 174 12.28 25.67 -20.18
N TRP A 175 12.09 25.19 -21.40
CA TRP A 175 13.17 25.20 -22.39
C TRP A 175 12.65 25.36 -23.82
N ARG A 176 13.52 25.78 -24.74
CA ARG A 176 13.26 25.79 -26.18
C ARG A 176 14.52 25.50 -26.97
N LYS A 177 14.32 25.01 -28.20
CA LYS A 177 15.37 24.75 -29.18
C LYS A 177 15.77 26.05 -29.90
N GLY A 178 17.03 26.46 -29.76
CA GLY A 178 17.55 27.72 -30.30
C GLY A 178 16.94 28.95 -29.61
N SER A 179 16.90 30.08 -30.33
CA SER A 179 16.34 31.35 -29.85
C SER A 179 14.95 31.67 -30.42
N SER A 180 14.36 30.76 -31.18
CA SER A 180 13.04 30.92 -31.81
C SER A 180 12.05 29.87 -31.28
N GLY A 181 10.77 30.24 -31.19
CA GLY A 181 9.71 29.38 -30.67
C GLY A 181 9.28 29.72 -29.23
N GLU A 182 8.18 29.08 -28.82
CA GLU A 182 7.65 29.15 -27.45
C GLU A 182 8.43 28.20 -26.53
N PHE A 183 8.53 28.55 -25.25
CA PHE A 183 9.12 27.66 -24.25
C PHE A 183 8.17 26.50 -23.95
N GLU A 184 8.70 25.29 -24.00
CA GLU A 184 8.03 24.08 -23.53
C GLU A 184 8.23 23.95 -22.02
N SER A 185 7.21 23.47 -21.31
CA SER A 185 7.27 23.26 -19.86
C SER A 185 7.32 21.77 -19.54
N VAL A 186 8.24 21.40 -18.65
CA VAL A 186 8.43 20.04 -18.16
C VAL A 186 8.48 20.08 -16.63
N SER A 187 7.71 19.23 -15.97
CA SER A 187 7.80 19.04 -14.52
C SER A 187 9.04 18.20 -14.19
N MET A 188 9.81 18.66 -13.21
CA MET A 188 11.05 17.98 -12.78
C MET A 188 10.75 16.90 -11.73
N ASP A 189 11.51 15.80 -11.74
CA ASP A 189 11.50 14.85 -10.64
C ASP A 189 12.28 15.44 -9.46
N THR A 190 11.79 15.25 -8.23
CA THR A 190 12.40 15.81 -7.03
C THR A 190 12.80 14.72 -6.04
N PHE A 191 13.95 14.93 -5.40
CA PHE A 191 14.43 14.11 -4.30
C PHE A 191 15.09 14.99 -3.24
N GLY A 192 14.38 15.23 -2.14
CA GLY A 192 14.72 16.33 -1.23
C GLY A 192 14.60 17.67 -1.95
N ASN A 193 15.66 18.49 -1.88
CA ASN A 193 15.73 19.77 -2.59
C ASN A 193 16.36 19.68 -3.99
N LEU A 194 16.80 18.48 -4.41
CA LEU A 194 17.35 18.26 -5.73
C LEU A 194 16.20 18.04 -6.72
N ALA A 195 16.17 18.84 -7.78
CA ALA A 195 15.26 18.67 -8.90
C ALA A 195 16.04 18.30 -10.16
N THR A 196 15.61 17.26 -10.87
CA THR A 196 16.27 16.76 -12.08
C THR A 196 15.28 16.60 -13.24
N VAL A 197 15.75 16.88 -14.46
CA VAL A 197 15.00 16.62 -15.70
C VAL A 197 15.96 16.26 -16.82
N THR A 198 15.55 15.32 -17.66
CA THR A 198 16.30 14.93 -18.86
C THR A 198 15.61 15.48 -20.10
N VAL A 199 16.35 16.21 -20.93
CA VAL A 199 15.92 16.63 -22.28
C VAL A 199 16.50 15.62 -23.28
N PRO A 200 15.66 14.81 -23.96
CA PRO A 200 16.14 13.78 -24.87
C PRO A 200 16.88 14.33 -26.09
N ALA A 201 17.86 13.57 -26.58
CA ALA A 201 18.62 13.88 -27.79
C ALA A 201 17.73 14.14 -29.01
N SER A 202 16.63 13.38 -29.13
CA SER A 202 15.65 13.53 -30.20
C SER A 202 14.98 14.89 -30.24
N ASP A 203 14.89 15.57 -29.10
CA ASP A 203 14.07 16.75 -28.92
C ASP A 203 14.91 18.01 -29.16
N HIS A 204 16.12 18.07 -28.60
CA HIS A 204 17.03 19.19 -28.85
C HIS A 204 17.76 19.06 -30.19
N GLY A 205 18.00 17.85 -30.69
CA GLY A 205 18.65 17.57 -31.98
C GLY A 205 19.92 18.40 -32.19
N ASP A 206 20.82 18.38 -31.20
CA ASP A 206 22.13 19.06 -31.16
C ASP A 206 22.12 20.59 -31.36
N ALA A 207 20.96 21.24 -31.29
CA ALA A 207 20.90 22.70 -31.29
C ALA A 207 21.09 23.26 -29.88
N SER A 208 21.70 24.45 -29.77
CA SER A 208 21.70 25.23 -28.53
C SER A 208 20.30 25.33 -27.94
N ILE A 209 20.17 25.22 -26.62
CA ILE A 209 18.88 25.35 -25.94
C ILE A 209 18.89 26.53 -24.99
N GLU A 210 17.77 27.24 -24.96
CA GLU A 210 17.49 28.29 -23.99
C GLU A 210 16.57 27.73 -22.92
N TYR A 211 16.85 28.00 -21.64
CA TYR A 211 16.09 27.41 -20.54
C TYR A 211 16.08 28.28 -19.28
N PHE A 212 15.08 28.06 -18.43
CA PHE A 212 14.96 28.63 -17.10
C PHE A 212 14.14 27.71 -16.20
N VAL A 213 14.14 27.96 -14.89
CA VAL A 213 13.40 27.15 -13.92
C VAL A 213 12.64 28.04 -12.94
N TYR A 214 11.43 27.59 -12.58
CA TYR A 214 10.62 28.19 -11.52
C TYR A 214 10.31 27.15 -10.44
N VAL A 215 10.26 27.62 -9.21
CA VAL A 215 9.90 26.85 -8.02
C VAL A 215 8.59 27.39 -7.50
N PHE A 216 7.61 26.51 -7.33
CA PHE A 216 6.28 26.85 -6.83
C PHE A 216 6.01 26.13 -5.51
N ASP A 217 5.22 26.76 -4.64
CA ASP A 217 4.63 26.08 -3.49
C ASP A 217 3.40 25.23 -3.87
N GLY A 218 2.79 24.56 -2.88
CA GLY A 218 1.59 23.75 -3.08
C GLY A 218 0.35 24.54 -3.56
N ASP A 219 0.37 25.87 -3.45
CA ASP A 219 -0.68 26.77 -3.95
C ASP A 219 -0.35 27.33 -5.36
N ASN A 220 0.71 26.82 -6.01
CA ASN A 220 1.26 27.29 -7.28
C ASN A 220 1.75 28.74 -7.27
N LYS A 221 2.14 29.26 -6.10
CA LYS A 221 2.78 30.57 -6.00
C LYS A 221 4.29 30.42 -6.14
N GLU A 222 4.85 31.22 -7.03
CA GLU A 222 6.30 31.29 -7.25
C GLU A 222 7.03 31.67 -5.95
N GLN A 223 8.04 30.87 -5.60
CA GLN A 223 8.93 31.08 -4.45
C GLN A 223 10.33 31.51 -4.89
N ALA A 224 10.82 30.98 -6.02
CA ALA A 224 12.14 31.28 -6.56
C ALA A 224 12.21 30.92 -8.05
N ASN A 225 13.19 31.49 -8.75
CA ASN A 225 13.51 31.18 -10.14
C ASN A 225 15.01 31.27 -10.42
N LYS A 226 15.46 30.63 -11.49
CA LYS A 226 16.79 30.85 -12.10
C LYS A 226 16.59 31.08 -13.59
N GLY A 227 16.86 32.32 -14.02
CA GLY A 227 16.46 32.82 -15.34
C GLY A 227 14.95 33.08 -15.43
N ASP A 228 14.53 33.68 -16.54
CA ASP A 228 13.12 33.88 -16.88
C ASP A 228 12.96 33.91 -18.40
N GLN A 229 11.73 34.13 -18.88
CA GLN A 229 11.44 34.17 -20.32
C GLN A 229 12.20 35.29 -21.05
N ASP A 230 12.46 36.42 -20.39
CA ASP A 230 13.14 37.57 -20.98
C ASP A 230 14.68 37.41 -20.90
N ASN A 231 15.17 36.65 -19.92
CA ASN A 231 16.58 36.40 -19.64
C ASN A 231 16.83 34.90 -19.42
N PRO A 232 16.65 34.05 -20.46
CA PRO A 232 16.89 32.63 -20.33
C PRO A 232 18.39 32.33 -20.24
N MET A 233 18.74 31.23 -19.58
CA MET A 233 20.08 30.65 -19.65
C MET A 233 20.27 29.94 -20.98
N VAL A 234 21.51 29.86 -21.47
CA VAL A 234 21.82 29.26 -22.77
C VAL A 234 22.82 28.12 -22.59
N LEU A 235 22.45 26.92 -23.01
CA LEU A 235 23.36 25.79 -23.17
C LEU A 235 23.71 25.64 -24.65
N SER A 236 24.97 25.92 -25.00
CA SER A 236 25.43 25.89 -26.38
C SER A 236 26.03 24.53 -26.75
N PHE A 237 25.69 24.04 -27.94
CA PHE A 237 26.33 22.86 -28.54
C PHE A 237 27.47 23.28 -29.45
N SER A 238 28.57 22.53 -29.44
CA SER A 238 29.71 22.71 -30.37
C SER A 238 29.92 21.48 -31.24
N CYS A 239 28.83 20.96 -31.80
CA CYS A 239 28.87 19.84 -32.72
C CYS A 239 29.42 20.31 -34.07
N GLY A 240 30.70 20.07 -34.32
CA GLY A 240 31.31 20.34 -35.63
C GLY A 240 30.77 19.35 -36.66
N GLY A 241 29.78 19.74 -37.46
CA GLY A 241 29.24 18.88 -38.51
C GLY A 241 28.24 19.59 -39.42
N ASP A 242 28.42 19.36 -40.72
CA ASP A 242 27.81 20.05 -41.86
C ASP A 242 26.27 20.10 -41.87
N GLU A 243 25.79 21.22 -42.43
CA GLU A 243 24.39 21.55 -42.72
C GLU A 243 23.66 20.38 -43.42
N PRO A 244 22.59 19.82 -42.82
CA PRO A 244 21.88 18.70 -43.41
C PRO A 244 21.09 19.11 -44.66
N GLU A 245 21.24 18.33 -45.74
CA GLU A 245 20.48 18.43 -46.98
C GLU A 245 18.96 18.38 -46.73
N PRO A 246 18.16 19.12 -47.52
CA PRO A 246 16.74 19.32 -47.29
C PRO A 246 15.92 18.02 -47.41
N GLU A 247 15.03 17.83 -46.44
CA GLU A 247 14.16 16.67 -46.28
C GLU A 247 13.21 16.47 -47.49
N PRO A 248 13.12 15.26 -48.07
CA PRO A 248 12.23 14.97 -49.19
C PRO A 248 10.75 14.90 -48.79
N GLU A 249 9.87 15.32 -49.71
CA GLU A 249 8.42 15.44 -49.51
C GLU A 249 7.74 14.17 -48.96
N PRO A 250 6.74 14.32 -48.06
CA PRO A 250 6.16 13.21 -47.34
C PRO A 250 5.32 12.30 -48.27
N PRO A 251 5.52 10.97 -48.21
CA PRO A 251 4.73 10.02 -48.97
C PRO A 251 3.24 10.07 -48.58
N PRO A 252 2.33 9.66 -49.48
CA PRO A 252 0.89 9.70 -49.25
C PRO A 252 0.52 8.95 -47.97
N LYS A 253 -0.23 9.64 -47.09
CA LYS A 253 -0.66 9.12 -45.79
C LYS A 253 -1.32 7.73 -45.97
N PRO A 254 -0.73 6.65 -45.44
CA PRO A 254 -1.33 5.34 -45.54
C PRO A 254 -2.69 5.35 -44.84
N LYS A 255 -3.72 4.79 -45.49
CA LYS A 255 -5.03 4.58 -44.87
C LYS A 255 -4.85 3.72 -43.63
N THR A 256 -5.00 4.31 -42.45
CA THR A 256 -4.87 3.62 -41.16
C THR A 256 -6.10 2.75 -40.95
N THR A 257 -6.03 1.50 -41.38
CA THR A 257 -6.95 0.46 -40.93
C THR A 257 -6.46 -0.05 -39.58
N LEU A 258 -7.34 -0.09 -38.56
CA LEU A 258 -7.05 -0.82 -37.32
C LEU A 258 -6.59 -2.24 -37.65
N GLY A 259 -5.59 -2.73 -36.91
CA GLY A 259 -5.12 -4.11 -36.99
C GLY A 259 -6.28 -5.10 -36.80
N LYS A 260 -6.13 -6.30 -37.36
CA LYS A 260 -7.16 -7.35 -37.22
C LYS A 260 -7.12 -7.96 -35.81
N PHE A 261 -5.96 -7.92 -35.20
CA PHE A 261 -5.69 -8.40 -33.85
C PHE A 261 -5.06 -7.28 -33.04
N PHE A 262 -5.41 -7.18 -31.76
CA PHE A 262 -4.75 -6.25 -30.85
C PHE A 262 -4.55 -6.86 -29.48
N VAL A 263 -3.51 -6.38 -28.81
CA VAL A 263 -3.17 -6.69 -27.43
C VAL A 263 -3.22 -5.40 -26.64
N THR A 264 -3.95 -5.41 -25.54
CA THR A 264 -4.02 -4.28 -24.61
C THR A 264 -3.54 -4.74 -23.25
N LEU A 265 -2.68 -3.93 -22.62
CA LEU A 265 -2.31 -4.13 -21.21
C LEU A 265 -2.87 -2.96 -20.42
N ASN A 266 -4.07 -3.11 -19.85
CA ASN A 266 -4.66 -2.04 -19.07
C ASN A 266 -4.20 -2.11 -17.61
N PHE A 267 -4.02 -0.95 -17.01
CA PHE A 267 -3.93 -0.74 -15.57
C PHE A 267 -5.19 -0.01 -15.13
N GLY A 268 -5.75 -0.41 -14.01
CA GLY A 268 -7.02 0.12 -13.59
C GLY A 268 -7.19 0.21 -12.09
N THR A 269 -8.21 0.97 -11.73
CA THR A 269 -8.72 1.11 -10.37
C THR A 269 -10.24 0.98 -10.44
N GLY A 270 -10.87 0.69 -9.31
CA GLY A 270 -12.32 0.56 -9.27
C GLY A 270 -12.92 0.93 -7.93
N ALA A 271 -14.24 1.01 -7.92
CA ALA A 271 -15.04 1.12 -6.72
C ALA A 271 -16.31 0.30 -6.90
N GLY A 272 -16.81 -0.30 -5.82
CA GLY A 272 -18.01 -1.11 -5.87
C GLY A 272 -18.76 -1.12 -4.55
N ILE A 273 -19.92 -1.76 -4.55
CA ILE A 273 -20.76 -1.90 -3.35
C ILE A 273 -20.28 -3.12 -2.58
N ALA A 274 -19.48 -2.92 -1.53
CA ALA A 274 -19.12 -4.00 -0.62
C ALA A 274 -20.32 -4.36 0.25
N ARG A 275 -20.54 -5.67 0.41
CA ARG A 275 -21.49 -6.27 1.36
C ARG A 275 -21.07 -7.71 1.63
N GLY A 276 -21.37 -8.23 2.80
CA GLY A 276 -21.01 -9.60 3.19
C GLY A 276 -20.14 -9.61 4.42
N VAL A 277 -19.11 -10.44 4.40
CA VAL A 277 -18.16 -10.58 5.50
C VAL A 277 -16.75 -10.30 5.00
N ALA A 278 -15.89 -9.81 5.89
CA ALA A 278 -14.49 -9.57 5.61
C ALA A 278 -13.75 -10.90 5.32
N ASP A 279 -12.76 -10.87 4.43
CA ASP A 279 -12.04 -12.07 3.99
C ASP A 279 -11.14 -12.64 5.08
N MET A 280 -10.57 -11.80 5.95
CA MET A 280 -9.51 -12.21 6.88
C MET A 280 -9.81 -11.87 8.34
N SER A 281 -10.64 -10.86 8.58
CA SER A 281 -11.03 -10.39 9.90
C SER A 281 -12.21 -11.22 10.42
N TYR A 282 -12.00 -11.89 11.54
CA TYR A 282 -13.04 -12.62 12.22
C TYR A 282 -14.08 -11.69 12.86
N ARG A 283 -15.25 -12.22 13.17
CA ARG A 283 -16.32 -11.47 13.84
C ARG A 283 -15.85 -10.98 15.21
N GLN A 284 -15.94 -9.69 15.41
CA GLN A 284 -15.64 -9.05 16.68
C GLN A 284 -16.71 -9.32 17.73
N TYR A 285 -16.29 -9.31 18.99
CA TYR A 285 -17.12 -9.60 20.15
C TYR A 285 -17.15 -8.37 21.06
N SER A 286 -17.87 -7.34 20.63
CA SER A 286 -17.98 -6.10 21.39
C SER A 286 -19.18 -6.12 22.33
N PRO A 287 -18.98 -5.97 23.67
CA PRO A 287 -20.07 -5.85 24.65
C PRO A 287 -21.00 -4.65 24.39
N ARG A 288 -20.50 -3.63 23.68
CA ARG A 288 -21.26 -2.43 23.29
C ARG A 288 -22.19 -2.65 22.11
N TYR A 289 -21.94 -3.69 21.32
CA TYR A 289 -22.71 -3.91 20.11
C TYR A 289 -24.00 -4.65 20.44
N ARG A 290 -25.13 -4.03 20.10
CA ARG A 290 -26.39 -4.74 20.01
C ARG A 290 -26.31 -5.64 18.79
N ASP A 291 -26.53 -6.94 18.94
CA ASP A 291 -26.59 -7.82 17.76
C ASP A 291 -27.66 -7.23 16.82
N GLN A 292 -27.24 -6.78 15.64
CA GLN A 292 -28.14 -6.07 14.72
C GLN A 292 -29.27 -6.97 14.21
N SER A 293 -29.11 -8.29 14.27
CA SER A 293 -30.11 -9.24 13.81
C SER A 293 -31.19 -9.51 14.88
N THR A 294 -30.82 -9.53 16.16
CA THR A 294 -31.76 -9.80 17.26
C THR A 294 -32.20 -8.54 18.01
N GLY A 295 -31.43 -7.46 17.91
CA GLY A 295 -31.57 -6.28 18.74
C GLY A 295 -31.27 -6.55 20.21
N GLU A 296 -30.60 -7.65 20.56
CA GLU A 296 -30.22 -7.95 21.95
C GLU A 296 -28.80 -7.44 22.24
N GLN A 297 -28.53 -7.08 23.49
CA GLN A 297 -27.19 -6.71 23.91
C GLN A 297 -26.28 -7.94 23.77
N PHE A 298 -25.14 -7.77 23.13
CA PHE A 298 -24.16 -8.85 23.00
C PHE A 298 -23.66 -9.27 24.39
N VAL A 299 -23.70 -10.58 24.67
CA VAL A 299 -23.21 -11.16 25.91
C VAL A 299 -21.94 -11.92 25.60
N TYR A 300 -20.81 -11.45 26.15
CA TYR A 300 -19.54 -12.17 26.06
C TYR A 300 -19.57 -13.37 27.01
N GLY A 301 -19.91 -14.55 26.49
CA GLY A 301 -20.07 -15.79 27.26
C GLY A 301 -18.90 -16.76 27.08
N SER A 302 -19.06 -17.99 27.59
CA SER A 302 -18.04 -19.05 27.49
C SER A 302 -17.72 -19.45 26.05
N ARG A 303 -18.67 -19.29 25.11
CA ARG A 303 -18.46 -19.58 23.69
C ARG A 303 -17.58 -18.53 23.03
N GLU A 304 -17.88 -17.26 23.24
CA GLU A 304 -17.10 -16.12 22.73
C GLU A 304 -15.67 -16.18 23.28
N TYR A 305 -15.57 -16.51 24.57
CA TYR A 305 -14.31 -16.80 25.26
C TYR A 305 -13.52 -17.94 24.61
N ALA A 306 -14.19 -19.07 24.33
CA ALA A 306 -13.58 -20.20 23.62
C ALA A 306 -13.09 -19.79 22.23
N CYS A 307 -13.85 -18.97 21.51
CA CYS A 307 -13.44 -18.48 20.19
C CYS A 307 -12.25 -17.53 20.25
N ALA A 308 -12.19 -16.61 21.21
CA ALA A 308 -11.04 -15.72 21.39
C ALA A 308 -9.78 -16.53 21.68
N ILE A 309 -9.85 -17.53 22.57
CA ILE A 309 -8.71 -18.42 22.84
C ILE A 309 -8.35 -19.25 21.60
N ALA A 310 -9.33 -19.79 20.86
CA ALA A 310 -9.07 -20.59 19.68
C ALA A 310 -8.39 -19.78 18.56
N ARG A 311 -8.88 -18.57 18.27
CA ARG A 311 -8.30 -17.68 17.25
C ARG A 311 -6.89 -17.23 17.62
N TRP A 312 -6.62 -17.03 18.90
CA TRP A 312 -5.27 -16.77 19.40
C TRP A 312 -4.36 -18.00 19.34
N ALA A 313 -4.87 -19.18 19.73
CA ALA A 313 -4.09 -20.41 19.75
C ALA A 313 -3.78 -21.00 18.38
N TYR A 314 -4.50 -20.55 17.34
CA TYR A 314 -4.36 -20.97 15.95
C TYR A 314 -4.23 -19.73 15.03
N PRO A 315 -3.13 -18.95 15.14
CA PRO A 315 -2.99 -17.70 14.39
C PRO A 315 -2.76 -17.91 12.89
N GLN A 316 -2.25 -19.09 12.52
CA GLN A 316 -1.86 -19.46 11.15
C GLN A 316 -2.62 -20.67 10.61
N ASP A 317 -3.17 -21.49 11.50
CA ASP A 317 -3.87 -22.71 11.15
C ASP A 317 -5.36 -22.46 10.99
N GLU A 318 -6.04 -23.38 10.30
CA GLU A 318 -7.49 -23.43 10.38
C GLU A 318 -7.92 -23.62 11.84
N LEU A 319 -8.95 -22.89 12.27
CA LEU A 319 -9.52 -23.08 13.59
C LEU A 319 -9.88 -24.57 13.79
N PRO A 320 -9.75 -25.10 15.01
CA PRO A 320 -10.02 -26.51 15.26
C PRO A 320 -11.40 -26.90 14.76
N GLY A 321 -11.51 -28.01 14.03
CA GLY A 321 -12.78 -28.45 13.45
C GLY A 321 -13.81 -28.90 14.50
N ASP A 322 -13.36 -29.17 15.73
CA ASP A 322 -14.17 -29.75 16.80
C ASP A 322 -13.60 -29.41 18.20
N ALA A 323 -14.45 -29.59 19.21
CA ALA A 323 -14.14 -29.32 20.61
C ALA A 323 -13.04 -30.21 21.21
N ILE A 324 -12.82 -31.44 20.70
CA ILE A 324 -11.79 -32.36 21.22
C ILE A 324 -10.41 -31.87 20.78
N THR A 325 -10.27 -31.50 19.52
CA THR A 325 -9.05 -30.89 18.99
C THR A 325 -8.71 -29.61 19.75
N PHE A 326 -9.72 -28.77 20.01
CA PHE A 326 -9.52 -27.57 20.83
C PHE A 326 -9.16 -27.88 22.29
N GLN A 327 -9.78 -28.89 22.92
CA GLN A 327 -9.47 -29.34 24.29
C GLN A 327 -8.01 -29.78 24.45
N ASN A 328 -7.48 -30.50 23.47
CA ASN A 328 -6.08 -30.92 23.47
C ASN A 328 -5.17 -29.68 23.48
N LYS A 329 -5.49 -28.69 22.64
CA LYS A 329 -4.78 -27.43 22.63
C LYS A 329 -4.85 -26.73 23.97
N LEU A 330 -6.05 -26.57 24.55
CA LEU A 330 -6.24 -25.97 25.88
C LEU A 330 -5.38 -26.62 26.97
N THR A 331 -5.10 -27.91 26.87
CA THR A 331 -4.21 -28.63 27.80
C THR A 331 -2.75 -28.17 27.63
N GLU A 332 -2.30 -27.96 26.39
CA GLU A 332 -0.99 -27.35 26.12
C GLU A 332 -0.92 -25.92 26.68
N ILE A 333 -1.98 -25.12 26.48
CA ILE A 333 -2.07 -23.75 27.01
C ILE A 333 -2.01 -23.76 28.54
N GLN A 334 -2.76 -24.65 29.17
CA GLN A 334 -2.80 -24.78 30.62
C GLN A 334 -1.42 -25.16 31.19
N ALA A 335 -0.62 -25.96 30.49
CA ALA A 335 0.74 -26.26 30.91
C ALA A 335 1.64 -25.00 30.96
N LEU A 336 1.29 -23.95 30.20
CA LEU A 336 1.98 -22.66 30.22
C LEU A 336 1.50 -21.72 31.34
N SER A 337 0.41 -22.04 32.05
CA SER A 337 -0.13 -21.12 33.07
C SER A 337 0.83 -20.88 34.24
N GLY A 338 1.81 -21.77 34.46
CA GLY A 338 2.87 -21.57 35.44
C GLY A 338 3.96 -20.57 35.01
N GLN A 339 3.95 -20.12 33.75
CA GLN A 339 4.88 -19.14 33.18
C GLN A 339 4.27 -17.74 33.07
N LEU A 340 2.99 -17.60 33.42
CA LEU A 340 2.31 -16.31 33.41
C LEU A 340 2.81 -15.40 34.53
N PRO A 341 2.92 -14.08 34.29
CA PRO A 341 3.02 -13.10 35.38
C PRO A 341 1.95 -13.35 36.44
N GLU A 342 2.32 -13.23 37.72
CA GLU A 342 1.42 -13.52 38.83
C GLU A 342 0.07 -12.81 38.64
N GLY A 343 -1.00 -13.61 38.69
CA GLY A 343 -2.38 -13.13 38.64
C GLY A 343 -3.00 -12.95 37.25
N LEU A 344 -2.29 -13.28 36.16
CA LEU A 344 -2.95 -13.52 34.88
C LEU A 344 -3.50 -14.96 34.85
N SER A 345 -4.72 -15.11 34.35
CA SER A 345 -5.33 -16.42 34.15
C SER A 345 -5.84 -16.53 32.71
N PHE A 346 -5.57 -17.66 32.07
CA PHE A 346 -6.11 -17.96 30.74
C PHE A 346 -7.63 -18.15 30.72
N PHE A 347 -8.21 -18.45 31.89
CA PHE A 347 -9.59 -18.82 32.04
C PHE A 347 -10.27 -17.84 32.99
N GLY A 348 -11.47 -17.39 32.62
CA GLY A 348 -12.23 -16.48 33.45
C GLY A 348 -12.60 -17.09 34.81
N PRO A 349 -13.00 -16.27 35.79
CA PRO A 349 -13.43 -16.76 37.10
C PRO A 349 -14.49 -17.86 36.98
N GLY A 350 -14.21 -19.03 37.53
CA GLY A 350 -15.13 -20.19 37.49
C GLY A 350 -15.15 -20.96 36.17
N MET A 351 -14.34 -20.60 35.18
CA MET A 351 -14.20 -21.35 33.93
C MET A 351 -13.09 -22.41 34.06
N THR A 352 -13.37 -23.62 33.59
CA THR A 352 -12.40 -24.71 33.48
C THR A 352 -12.03 -24.93 32.01
N PRO A 353 -10.85 -25.50 31.70
CA PRO A 353 -10.50 -25.89 30.33
C PRO A 353 -11.61 -26.74 29.68
N GLN A 354 -12.22 -27.64 30.46
CA GLN A 354 -13.32 -28.50 30.01
C GLN A 354 -14.58 -27.70 29.67
N SER A 355 -14.97 -26.73 30.50
CA SER A 355 -16.13 -25.90 30.19
C SER A 355 -15.90 -25.00 28.96
N ILE A 356 -14.67 -24.53 28.75
CA ILE A 356 -14.30 -23.74 27.56
C ILE A 356 -14.30 -24.60 26.30
N ALA A 357 -13.74 -25.82 26.37
CA ALA A 357 -13.79 -26.74 25.24
C ALA A 357 -15.22 -27.13 24.88
N LEU A 358 -16.07 -27.41 25.85
CA LEU A 358 -17.48 -27.74 25.62
C LEU A 358 -18.28 -26.57 25.04
N ALA A 359 -17.84 -25.33 25.29
CA ALA A 359 -18.45 -24.13 24.72
C ALA A 359 -17.94 -23.79 23.32
N TYR A 360 -16.86 -24.43 22.85
CA TYR A 360 -16.29 -24.17 21.53
C TYR A 360 -17.19 -24.68 20.40
N ASP A 361 -17.50 -23.79 19.47
CA ASP A 361 -18.22 -24.08 18.24
C ASP A 361 -17.41 -23.58 17.05
N SER A 362 -16.84 -24.52 16.28
CA SER A 362 -15.99 -24.20 15.13
C SER A 362 -16.69 -23.31 14.11
N ASN A 363 -17.97 -23.54 13.81
CA ASN A 363 -18.70 -22.73 12.83
C ASN A 363 -18.86 -21.30 13.34
N TYR A 364 -19.26 -21.14 14.60
CA TYR A 364 -19.42 -19.82 15.22
C TYR A 364 -18.08 -19.08 15.33
N CYS A 365 -17.03 -19.76 15.78
CA CYS A 365 -15.71 -19.15 15.92
C CYS A 365 -15.08 -18.80 14.57
N SER A 366 -15.44 -19.50 13.49
CA SER A 366 -15.01 -19.20 12.13
C SER A 366 -15.77 -18.05 11.45
N GLU A 367 -16.79 -17.48 12.10
CA GLU A 367 -17.54 -16.36 11.53
C GLU A 367 -16.61 -15.16 11.30
N HIS A 368 -16.71 -14.56 10.11
CA HIS A 368 -15.99 -13.36 9.73
C HIS A 368 -16.80 -12.09 10.00
N HIS A 369 -16.11 -10.96 10.17
CA HIS A 369 -16.75 -9.71 10.53
C HIS A 369 -17.74 -9.25 9.43
N PRO A 370 -19.01 -9.01 9.77
CA PRO A 370 -19.98 -8.51 8.81
C PRO A 370 -19.64 -7.09 8.40
N VAL A 371 -19.56 -6.84 7.10
CA VAL A 371 -19.21 -5.52 6.57
C VAL A 371 -20.49 -4.74 6.27
N GLN A 372 -20.54 -3.52 6.77
CA GLN A 372 -21.63 -2.59 6.47
C GLN A 372 -21.71 -2.37 4.96
N THR A 373 -22.91 -2.50 4.40
CA THR A 373 -23.10 -2.30 2.96
C THR A 373 -22.76 -0.86 2.59
N GLY A 374 -21.83 -0.69 1.66
CA GLY A 374 -21.35 0.65 1.29
C GLY A 374 -20.40 0.63 0.09
N MET A 375 -20.00 1.82 -0.36
CA MET A 375 -18.99 1.96 -1.41
C MET A 375 -17.61 1.62 -0.85
N ALA A 376 -16.85 0.85 -1.61
CA ALA A 376 -15.53 0.35 -1.25
C ALA A 376 -14.64 0.33 -2.49
N SER A 377 -13.33 0.53 -2.33
CA SER A 377 -12.41 0.68 -3.47
C SER A 377 -11.75 -0.64 -3.86
N ALA A 378 -11.45 -0.81 -5.14
CA ALA A 378 -10.55 -1.82 -5.69
C ALA A 378 -9.32 -1.08 -6.26
N PRO A 379 -8.33 -0.75 -5.42
CA PRO A 379 -7.39 0.33 -5.73
C PRO A 379 -6.52 0.07 -6.97
N PHE A 380 -6.14 -1.19 -7.23
CA PHE A 380 -5.28 -1.51 -8.35
C PHE A 380 -5.56 -2.90 -8.95
N HIS A 381 -5.66 -2.96 -10.28
CA HIS A 381 -5.68 -4.19 -11.05
C HIS A 381 -5.03 -4.01 -12.42
N ILE A 382 -4.55 -5.12 -12.97
CA ILE A 382 -4.02 -5.24 -14.33
C ILE A 382 -5.02 -6.05 -15.15
N ALA A 383 -5.43 -5.53 -16.30
CA ALA A 383 -6.43 -6.17 -17.15
C ALA A 383 -5.90 -6.37 -18.58
N PRO A 384 -5.13 -7.46 -18.83
CA PRO A 384 -4.70 -7.78 -20.17
C PRO A 384 -5.89 -8.23 -21.02
N GLU A 385 -5.90 -7.80 -22.28
CA GLU A 385 -6.97 -8.06 -23.24
C GLU A 385 -6.40 -8.42 -24.61
N PHE A 386 -6.96 -9.47 -25.21
CA PHE A 386 -6.62 -9.97 -26.54
C PHE A 386 -7.86 -9.87 -27.41
N GLY A 387 -7.86 -8.98 -28.39
CA GLY A 387 -9.03 -8.67 -29.19
C GLY A 387 -8.87 -8.95 -30.68
N PHE A 388 -9.98 -9.39 -31.28
CA PHE A 388 -10.10 -9.66 -32.70
C PHE A 388 -11.22 -8.80 -33.27
N ARG A 389 -10.91 -8.14 -34.37
CA ARG A 389 -11.89 -7.39 -35.15
C ARG A 389 -12.67 -8.36 -36.04
N ILE A 390 -13.97 -8.49 -35.79
CA ILE A 390 -14.86 -9.40 -36.54
C ILE A 390 -15.55 -8.66 -37.71
N GLY A 391 -15.64 -7.33 -37.63
CA GLY A 391 -16.14 -6.49 -38.71
C GLY A 391 -15.63 -5.06 -38.57
N ASP A 392 -16.16 -4.13 -39.37
CA ASP A 392 -15.61 -2.77 -39.37
C ASP A 392 -15.74 -2.06 -38.02
N LYS A 393 -16.79 -2.37 -37.26
CA LYS A 393 -17.07 -1.72 -35.98
C LYS A 393 -17.10 -2.67 -34.79
N ILE A 394 -16.99 -3.98 -35.03
CA ILE A 394 -17.18 -4.99 -33.99
C ILE A 394 -15.85 -5.63 -33.65
N VAL A 395 -15.55 -5.61 -32.36
CA VAL A 395 -14.41 -6.26 -31.75
C VAL A 395 -14.91 -7.22 -30.70
N VAL A 396 -14.36 -8.44 -30.70
CA VAL A 396 -14.57 -9.41 -29.63
C VAL A 396 -13.22 -9.72 -29.01
N SER A 397 -13.14 -9.66 -27.70
CA SER A 397 -11.89 -9.87 -26.98
C SER A 397 -12.06 -10.82 -25.80
N VAL A 398 -10.97 -11.52 -25.48
CA VAL A 398 -10.81 -12.25 -24.23
C VAL A 398 -9.99 -11.36 -23.30
N PHE A 399 -10.44 -11.20 -22.06
CA PHE A 399 -9.73 -10.40 -21.08
C PHE A 399 -9.51 -11.18 -19.79
N SER A 400 -8.48 -10.79 -19.06
CA SER A 400 -8.28 -11.14 -17.65
C SER A 400 -8.29 -9.86 -16.81
N ARG A 401 -8.53 -9.99 -15.52
CA ARG A 401 -8.38 -8.95 -14.50
C ARG A 401 -7.64 -9.56 -13.34
N LEU A 402 -6.43 -9.11 -13.08
CA LEU A 402 -5.55 -9.52 -11.98
C LEU A 402 -5.49 -8.37 -10.99
N GLN A 403 -6.07 -8.56 -9.81
CA GLN A 403 -6.14 -7.55 -8.78
C GLN A 403 -5.11 -7.85 -7.69
N VAL A 404 -4.24 -6.87 -7.44
CA VAL A 404 -3.35 -6.86 -6.28
C VAL A 404 -4.04 -6.03 -5.21
N VAL A 405 -4.35 -6.66 -4.08
CA VAL A 405 -4.91 -5.94 -2.94
C VAL A 405 -3.78 -5.19 -2.25
N THR A 406 -3.67 -3.90 -2.51
CA THR A 406 -2.75 -3.00 -1.81
C THR A 406 -3.51 -2.27 -0.69
N GLY A 407 -2.77 -1.87 0.35
CA GLY A 407 -3.33 -1.03 1.42
C GLY A 407 -4.24 -1.75 2.42
N SER A 408 -4.41 -3.08 2.35
CA SER A 408 -5.05 -3.84 3.44
C SER A 408 -4.20 -3.78 4.70
N LYS A 409 -4.77 -3.38 5.82
CA LYS A 409 -4.13 -3.35 7.14
C LYS A 409 -4.69 -4.52 7.97
N VAL A 410 -4.43 -5.74 7.53
CA VAL A 410 -4.84 -6.95 8.28
C VAL A 410 -3.61 -7.45 9.03
N TYR A 411 -3.61 -7.30 10.35
CA TYR A 411 -2.55 -7.85 11.20
C TYR A 411 -2.93 -9.24 11.72
N ARG A 412 -1.93 -10.12 11.78
CA ARG A 412 -2.00 -11.43 12.45
C ARG A 412 -0.82 -11.56 13.42
N ASP A 413 -0.92 -12.50 14.35
CA ASP A 413 0.24 -12.89 15.16
C ASP A 413 1.36 -13.43 14.27
N ASP A 414 2.62 -13.22 14.67
CA ASP A 414 3.78 -13.65 13.90
C ASP A 414 3.78 -15.19 13.74
N PRO A 415 3.69 -15.71 12.49
CA PRO A 415 3.78 -17.16 12.24
C PRO A 415 5.06 -17.81 12.73
N LYS A 416 6.14 -17.05 12.86
CA LYS A 416 7.47 -17.56 13.16
C LYS A 416 7.72 -17.73 14.65
N GLU A 417 6.86 -17.19 15.49
CA GLU A 417 7.05 -17.23 16.92
C GLU A 417 6.40 -18.47 17.54
N ALA A 418 7.18 -19.21 18.34
CA ALA A 418 6.67 -20.38 19.04
C ALA A 418 5.59 -19.96 20.03
N TYR A 419 4.49 -20.70 20.12
CA TYR A 419 3.33 -20.33 20.94
C TYR A 419 3.62 -19.87 22.40
N PRO A 420 4.54 -20.51 23.16
CA PRO A 420 4.91 -20.01 24.49
C PRO A 420 5.71 -18.71 24.47
N ALA A 421 6.55 -18.50 23.43
CA ALA A 421 7.28 -17.25 23.23
C ALA A 421 6.31 -16.16 22.75
N SER A 422 5.42 -16.49 21.81
CA SER A 422 4.32 -15.62 21.44
C SER A 422 3.48 -15.30 22.65
N PHE A 423 3.19 -16.22 23.56
CA PHE A 423 2.48 -15.82 24.76
C PHE A 423 3.35 -15.05 25.76
N ALA A 424 4.62 -15.38 26.00
CA ALA A 424 5.43 -14.69 27.02
C ALA A 424 5.93 -13.31 26.56
N ASN A 425 6.36 -13.21 25.30
CA ASN A 425 6.79 -11.99 24.64
C ASN A 425 5.57 -11.21 24.12
N ASN A 426 4.59 -11.89 23.52
CA ASN A 426 3.37 -11.25 22.99
C ASN A 426 2.25 -11.24 24.04
N VAL A 427 2.43 -11.65 25.31
CA VAL A 427 1.56 -11.14 26.40
C VAL A 427 1.76 -9.64 26.48
N TYR A 428 2.99 -9.14 26.24
CA TYR A 428 3.18 -7.71 26.03
C TYR A 428 2.42 -7.21 24.81
N ASP A 429 2.34 -7.92 23.67
CA ASP A 429 1.51 -7.54 22.49
C ASP A 429 -0.01 -7.64 22.69
N VAL A 430 -0.53 -8.76 23.21
CA VAL A 430 -1.96 -8.96 23.47
C VAL A 430 -2.43 -7.89 24.46
N ILE A 431 -1.53 -7.43 25.34
CA ILE A 431 -1.74 -6.25 26.17
C ILE A 431 -0.95 -5.01 25.71
N HIS A 432 -0.44 -4.91 24.47
CA HIS A 432 0.29 -3.74 23.94
C HIS A 432 -0.70 -2.82 23.23
N ALA A 433 -0.42 -1.51 23.23
CA ALA A 433 -1.35 -0.55 22.63
C ALA A 433 -1.25 -0.64 21.11
N ASN A 434 -0.04 -0.94 20.64
CA ASN A 434 0.33 -1.12 19.25
C ASN A 434 1.11 -2.44 19.15
N PRO A 435 0.44 -3.60 19.12
CA PRO A 435 1.15 -4.87 19.01
C PRO A 435 1.85 -4.99 17.66
N ASP A 436 3.07 -5.53 17.64
CA ASP A 436 3.88 -5.75 16.43
C ASP A 436 3.29 -6.90 15.59
N GLY A 437 2.13 -6.68 14.99
CA GLY A 437 1.44 -7.68 14.17
C GLY A 437 2.13 -7.86 12.81
N VAL A 438 2.20 -9.10 12.32
CA VAL A 438 2.62 -9.33 10.94
C VAL A 438 1.47 -8.98 10.02
N ARG A 439 1.71 -8.01 9.14
CA ARG A 439 0.75 -7.60 8.12
C ARG A 439 0.56 -8.74 7.11
N VAL A 440 -0.63 -9.32 7.10
CA VAL A 440 -1.02 -10.35 6.14
C VAL A 440 -1.64 -9.69 4.92
N LYS A 441 -1.08 -10.03 3.76
CA LYS A 441 -1.59 -9.58 2.46
C LYS A 441 -2.71 -10.53 2.04
N PRO A 442 -3.93 -10.03 1.75
CA PRO A 442 -4.97 -10.83 1.14
C PRO A 442 -4.45 -11.48 -0.15
N PRO A 443 -4.91 -12.69 -0.49
CA PRO A 443 -4.50 -13.33 -1.73
C PRO A 443 -4.93 -12.47 -2.92
N PHE A 444 -4.23 -12.62 -4.05
CA PHE A 444 -4.62 -11.96 -5.29
C PHE A 444 -6.04 -12.40 -5.70
N ALA A 445 -6.78 -11.49 -6.34
CA ALA A 445 -8.07 -11.80 -6.94
C ALA A 445 -7.92 -11.82 -8.47
N TRP A 446 -8.63 -12.73 -9.14
CA TRP A 446 -8.53 -12.86 -10.58
C TRP A 446 -9.90 -13.10 -11.21
N SER A 447 -10.08 -12.64 -12.45
CA SER A 447 -11.21 -13.03 -13.28
C SER A 447 -10.84 -13.07 -14.75
N VAL A 448 -11.59 -13.85 -15.52
CA VAL A 448 -11.43 -14.02 -16.96
C VAL A 448 -12.80 -13.93 -17.63
N GLY A 449 -12.85 -13.35 -18.82
CA GLY A 449 -14.11 -13.20 -19.54
C GLY A 449 -13.94 -12.86 -21.00
N VAL A 450 -15.08 -12.58 -21.63
CA VAL A 450 -15.19 -12.13 -23.01
C VAL A 450 -15.83 -10.75 -23.03
N LYS A 451 -15.35 -9.86 -23.90
CA LYS A 451 -15.98 -8.56 -24.18
C LYS A 451 -16.38 -8.47 -25.64
N GLY A 452 -17.51 -7.81 -25.90
CA GLY A 452 -17.91 -7.35 -27.22
C GLY A 452 -17.94 -5.83 -27.24
N LYS A 453 -17.18 -5.21 -28.14
CA LYS A 453 -17.06 -3.75 -28.30
C LYS A 453 -17.59 -3.34 -29.68
N TYR A 454 -18.42 -2.30 -29.71
CA TYR A 454 -18.92 -1.64 -30.91
C TYR A 454 -18.35 -0.22 -31.00
N TYR A 455 -17.51 0.03 -32.00
CA TYR A 455 -16.88 1.33 -32.23
C TYR A 455 -17.84 2.30 -32.93
N LEU A 456 -17.92 3.51 -32.38
CA LEU A 456 -18.69 4.63 -32.87
C LEU A 456 -17.80 5.55 -33.72
N GLY A 457 -18.39 6.20 -34.72
CA GLY A 457 -17.69 7.13 -35.61
C GLY A 457 -17.26 6.53 -36.95
N LYS A 458 -16.31 7.20 -37.61
CA LYS A 458 -15.76 6.81 -38.91
C LYS A 458 -14.61 5.81 -38.75
N ASP A 459 -14.49 4.89 -39.69
CA ASP A 459 -13.53 3.77 -39.64
C ASP A 459 -12.06 4.19 -39.83
N ASP A 460 -11.83 5.44 -40.23
CA ASP A 460 -10.51 6.05 -40.48
C ASP A 460 -10.07 7.00 -39.34
N SER A 461 -10.92 7.25 -38.34
CA SER A 461 -10.55 8.13 -37.23
C SER A 461 -9.48 7.52 -36.33
N LYS A 462 -8.48 8.31 -35.94
CA LYS A 462 -7.50 7.92 -34.91
C LYS A 462 -8.15 7.78 -33.53
N PHE A 463 -9.10 8.66 -33.21
CA PHE A 463 -9.87 8.64 -31.98
C PHE A 463 -11.24 7.99 -32.22
N ARG A 464 -11.55 6.93 -31.47
CA ARG A 464 -12.81 6.20 -31.61
C ARG A 464 -13.41 5.94 -30.25
N LEU A 465 -14.67 6.34 -30.07
CA LEU A 465 -15.46 5.94 -28.93
C LEU A 465 -15.98 4.52 -29.15
N PHE A 466 -16.20 3.76 -28.09
CA PHE A 466 -16.89 2.47 -28.17
C PHE A 466 -17.85 2.26 -27.02
N VAL A 467 -18.85 1.43 -27.28
CA VAL A 467 -19.80 0.89 -26.30
C VAL A 467 -19.86 -0.62 -26.45
N GLY A 468 -20.11 -1.33 -25.36
CA GLY A 468 -20.04 -2.79 -25.39
C GLY A 468 -20.57 -3.44 -24.13
N GLY A 469 -20.37 -4.76 -24.08
CA GLY A 469 -20.70 -5.57 -22.91
C GLY A 469 -19.61 -6.60 -22.64
N PHE A 470 -19.62 -7.12 -21.42
CA PHE A 470 -18.69 -8.18 -21.02
C PHE A 470 -19.39 -9.21 -20.14
N GLY A 471 -18.82 -10.40 -20.09
CA GLY A 471 -19.24 -11.48 -19.22
C GLY A 471 -18.10 -12.44 -18.92
N GLY A 472 -18.07 -13.02 -17.73
CA GLY A 472 -16.98 -13.89 -17.33
C GLY A 472 -17.14 -14.55 -15.97
N TYR A 473 -16.05 -15.14 -15.51
CA TYR A 473 -15.94 -15.86 -14.24
C TYR A 473 -14.69 -15.43 -13.48
N GLY A 474 -14.82 -15.33 -12.16
CA GLY A 474 -13.72 -15.05 -11.23
C GLY A 474 -14.20 -14.25 -10.03
N THR A 475 -13.25 -13.74 -9.27
CA THR A 475 -13.49 -12.97 -8.05
C THR A 475 -12.83 -11.60 -8.17
N ALA A 476 -13.43 -10.59 -7.54
CA ALA A 476 -12.77 -9.32 -7.24
C ALA A 476 -12.80 -9.08 -5.72
N ARG A 477 -11.99 -8.14 -5.25
CA ARG A 477 -11.96 -7.74 -3.84
C ARG A 477 -12.23 -6.27 -3.69
N LEU A 478 -13.03 -5.90 -2.71
CA LEU A 478 -13.29 -4.50 -2.36
C LEU A 478 -12.71 -4.21 -0.99
N ARG A 479 -11.95 -3.12 -0.89
CA ARG A 479 -11.29 -2.63 0.32
C ARG A 479 -12.30 -1.93 1.22
N VAL A 480 -12.48 -2.46 2.42
CA VAL A 480 -13.51 -2.03 3.35
C VAL A 480 -12.88 -1.56 4.65
N ASN A 481 -13.40 -0.46 5.15
CA ASN A 481 -13.10 0.00 6.50
C ASN A 481 -13.90 -0.84 7.48
N MET A 482 -13.21 -1.41 8.46
CA MET A 482 -13.81 -2.27 9.47
C MET A 482 -14.43 -1.48 10.64
N ASN A 483 -14.19 -0.17 10.70
CA ASN A 483 -14.65 0.77 11.75
C ASN A 483 -14.14 0.46 13.16
N PHE A 484 -13.06 -0.29 13.24
CA PHE A 484 -12.28 -0.60 14.44
C PHE A 484 -10.81 -0.62 14.05
N ALA A 485 -9.91 -0.27 14.97
CA ALA A 485 -8.50 -0.12 14.64
C ALA A 485 -7.65 -1.35 14.99
N ASN A 486 -7.90 -1.94 16.16
CA ASN A 486 -7.13 -3.06 16.67
C ASN A 486 -7.99 -4.30 16.86
N ASP A 487 -7.70 -5.33 16.06
CA ASP A 487 -8.24 -6.68 16.26
C ASP A 487 -7.26 -7.68 15.67
N ARG A 488 -6.44 -8.34 16.49
CA ARG A 488 -5.66 -9.48 16.01
C ARG A 488 -6.61 -10.66 15.83
N ASN A 489 -7.03 -10.92 14.58
CA ASN A 489 -7.80 -12.11 14.19
C ASN A 489 -9.13 -12.37 14.96
N GLY A 490 -9.91 -11.36 15.33
CA GLY A 490 -11.11 -11.54 16.16
C GLY A 490 -10.82 -12.03 17.57
N ASN A 491 -9.57 -11.90 18.03
CA ASN A 491 -9.25 -11.95 19.44
C ASN A 491 -9.62 -10.57 19.97
N SER A 492 -10.52 -10.53 20.94
CA SER A 492 -10.93 -9.33 21.65
C SER A 492 -9.74 -8.67 22.35
N ILE A 493 -8.85 -8.03 21.59
CA ILE A 493 -7.98 -6.99 22.10
C ILE A 493 -8.87 -5.76 22.19
N PRO A 494 -8.95 -5.10 23.35
CA PRO A 494 -9.67 -3.86 23.49
C PRO A 494 -9.24 -2.88 22.40
N ASP A 495 -10.12 -2.69 21.43
CA ASP A 495 -10.17 -1.43 20.70
C ASP A 495 -10.65 -0.33 21.67
N ASP A 496 -10.65 0.92 21.23
CA ASP A 496 -11.31 2.05 21.93
C ASP A 496 -12.77 1.75 22.36
N ARG A 497 -13.36 0.66 21.84
CA ARG A 497 -14.74 0.19 22.08
C ARG A 497 -14.88 -1.14 22.81
N GLU A 498 -13.81 -1.90 23.04
CA GLU A 498 -13.89 -3.27 23.62
C GLU A 498 -13.21 -3.36 24.99
N PHE A 499 -13.61 -2.54 25.96
CA PHE A 499 -13.14 -2.66 27.34
C PHE A 499 -14.22 -3.33 28.21
N ALA A 500 -13.80 -3.98 29.30
CA ALA A 500 -14.70 -4.75 30.18
C ALA A 500 -15.81 -3.89 30.83
N TYR A 501 -15.62 -2.58 30.84
CA TYR A 501 -16.58 -1.60 31.35
C TYR A 501 -17.38 -1.02 30.20
N ASP A 502 -18.59 -0.53 30.47
CA ASP A 502 -19.27 0.33 29.52
C ASP A 502 -19.07 1.79 29.97
N LEU A 503 -18.10 2.52 29.41
CA LEU A 503 -17.89 3.95 29.68
C LEU A 503 -18.84 4.76 28.79
N VAL A 504 -20.12 4.36 28.67
CA VAL A 504 -21.11 5.05 27.81
C VAL A 504 -21.39 6.49 28.26
N ASN A 505 -20.86 6.90 29.40
CA ASN A 505 -20.67 8.30 29.73
C ASN A 505 -19.26 8.50 30.29
N GLU A 506 -18.37 9.09 29.50
CA GLU A 506 -17.08 9.61 29.99
C GLU A 506 -17.29 10.60 31.17
N ASP A 507 -18.48 11.19 31.26
CA ASP A 507 -18.87 12.18 32.26
C ASP A 507 -19.70 11.64 33.45
N ALA A 508 -20.12 10.37 33.45
CA ALA A 508 -20.92 9.81 34.55
C ALA A 508 -20.03 8.99 35.51
N PRO A 509 -20.19 9.15 36.83
CA PRO A 509 -19.49 8.30 37.79
C PRO A 509 -19.86 6.84 37.53
N PHE A 510 -18.85 5.96 37.59
CA PHE A 510 -19.03 4.52 37.42
C PHE A 510 -20.10 4.00 38.40
N ASP A 511 -21.16 3.41 37.84
CA ASP A 511 -22.20 2.74 38.59
C ASP A 511 -22.31 1.28 38.13
N ALA A 512 -21.78 0.38 38.96
CA ALA A 512 -21.79 -1.07 38.73
C ALA A 512 -23.22 -1.65 38.63
N THR A 513 -24.25 -0.93 39.08
CA THR A 513 -25.64 -1.39 39.01
C THR A 513 -26.33 -1.04 37.69
N THR A 514 -25.84 -0.03 36.97
CA THR A 514 -26.38 0.40 35.68
C THR A 514 -25.49 0.04 34.49
N ASN A 515 -24.17 -0.12 34.70
CA ASN A 515 -23.23 -0.62 33.69
C ASN A 515 -22.59 -1.94 34.16
N PRO A 516 -23.18 -3.10 33.80
CA PRO A 516 -22.62 -4.39 34.17
C PRO A 516 -21.26 -4.58 33.50
N CYS A 517 -20.21 -4.72 34.31
CA CYS A 517 -18.89 -5.06 33.79
C CYS A 517 -18.94 -6.47 33.18
N THR A 518 -18.49 -6.59 31.94
CA THR A 518 -18.42 -7.86 31.21
C THR A 518 -16.96 -8.28 31.08
N PRO A 519 -16.52 -9.38 31.72
CA PRO A 519 -15.14 -9.82 31.59
C PRO A 519 -14.89 -10.30 30.16
N VAL A 520 -13.89 -9.71 29.51
CA VAL A 520 -13.43 -10.08 28.16
C VAL A 520 -12.05 -10.68 28.25
N TRP A 521 -11.75 -11.71 27.45
CA TRP A 521 -10.40 -12.26 27.39
C TRP A 521 -9.44 -11.25 26.72
N PRO A 522 -8.23 -11.02 27.26
CA PRO A 522 -7.60 -11.69 28.41
C PRO A 522 -7.85 -11.02 29.78
N TYR A 523 -8.55 -9.89 29.84
CA TYR A 523 -8.79 -9.05 31.04
C TYR A 523 -9.89 -9.59 31.97
N ASN A 524 -9.83 -10.87 32.30
CA ASN A 524 -10.94 -11.57 32.96
C ASN A 524 -11.21 -11.09 34.39
N SER A 525 -10.20 -10.52 35.05
CA SER A 525 -10.32 -10.03 36.42
C SER A 525 -10.83 -8.60 36.45
N GLY A 526 -10.89 -7.89 35.31
CA GLY A 526 -11.24 -6.48 35.22
C GLY A 526 -12.59 -6.14 35.87
N CYS A 527 -13.50 -7.11 35.97
CA CYS A 527 -14.82 -6.95 36.58
C CYS A 527 -14.94 -7.36 38.04
N VAL A 528 -13.87 -7.89 38.64
CA VAL A 528 -13.84 -8.18 40.07
C VAL A 528 -13.58 -6.86 40.80
N PRO A 529 -14.47 -6.39 41.68
CA PRO A 529 -14.22 -5.19 42.47
C PRO A 529 -12.95 -5.37 43.27
N GLY A 530 -12.03 -4.41 43.16
CA GLY A 530 -10.90 -4.39 44.05
C GLY A 530 -11.36 -4.23 45.50
N ASP A 531 -10.66 -4.85 46.45
CA ASP A 531 -10.92 -4.63 47.88
C ASP A 531 -10.51 -3.22 48.36
N GLY A 532 -9.92 -2.43 47.45
CA GLY A 532 -9.50 -1.05 47.67
C GLY A 532 -8.27 -0.90 48.55
N THR A 533 -7.64 -2.00 48.98
CA THR A 533 -6.54 -1.97 49.95
C THR A 533 -5.16 -1.92 49.30
N ASP A 534 -5.03 -2.40 48.06
CA ASP A 534 -3.78 -2.35 47.29
C ASP A 534 -4.04 -2.39 45.76
N PRO A 535 -4.04 -1.23 45.08
CA PRO A 535 -4.30 -1.17 43.63
C PRO A 535 -3.20 -1.80 42.77
N ILE A 536 -2.01 -2.09 43.33
CA ILE A 536 -0.91 -2.74 42.59
C ILE A 536 -1.07 -4.26 42.62
N ASN A 537 -1.51 -4.80 43.76
CA ASN A 537 -1.71 -6.24 43.93
C ASN A 537 -3.15 -6.71 43.62
N ASN A 538 -4.07 -5.78 43.39
CA ASN A 538 -5.43 -6.11 43.00
C ASN A 538 -5.54 -6.42 41.49
N LEU A 539 -5.79 -7.69 41.16
CA LEU A 539 -5.90 -8.16 39.78
C LEU A 539 -6.98 -7.44 38.98
N GLY A 540 -8.10 -7.06 39.62
CA GLY A 540 -9.18 -6.35 38.94
C GLY A 540 -8.82 -4.91 38.60
N ASP A 541 -8.07 -4.22 39.46
CA ASP A 541 -7.58 -2.87 39.18
C ASP A 541 -6.50 -2.87 38.11
N ARG A 542 -5.61 -3.87 38.10
CA ARG A 542 -4.58 -4.03 37.08
C ARG A 542 -5.16 -4.33 35.70
N ASP A 543 -6.02 -5.34 35.58
CA ASP A 543 -6.66 -5.70 34.30
C ASP A 543 -7.47 -4.52 33.74
N ARG A 544 -8.16 -3.77 34.63
CA ARG A 544 -8.88 -2.55 34.27
C ARG A 544 -7.96 -1.43 33.79
N ALA A 545 -6.88 -1.15 34.52
CA ALA A 545 -5.92 -0.12 34.13
C ALA A 545 -5.27 -0.44 32.78
N GLN A 546 -4.94 -1.72 32.53
CA GLN A 546 -4.39 -2.17 31.26
C GLN A 546 -5.40 -2.01 30.12
N ALA A 547 -6.66 -2.45 30.31
CA ALA A 547 -7.71 -2.28 29.32
C ALA A 547 -7.98 -0.80 28.99
N THR A 548 -8.03 0.08 30.00
CA THR A 548 -8.18 1.53 29.80
C THR A 548 -6.98 2.12 29.07
N TYR A 549 -5.75 1.75 29.46
CA TYR A 549 -4.55 2.21 28.79
C TYR A 549 -4.51 1.76 27.32
N LYS A 550 -4.98 0.54 26.99
CA LYS A 550 -5.14 0.08 25.59
C LYS A 550 -6.11 0.97 24.84
N ALA A 551 -7.33 1.12 25.34
CA ALA A 551 -8.37 1.91 24.68
C ALA A 551 -7.93 3.35 24.39
N GLN A 552 -7.13 3.94 25.29
CA GLN A 552 -6.62 5.31 25.13
C GLN A 552 -5.45 5.44 24.14
N ASN A 553 -4.63 4.40 23.99
CA ASN A 553 -3.38 4.44 23.23
C ASN A 553 -3.38 3.57 21.97
N ALA A 554 -4.46 2.82 21.72
CA ALA A 554 -4.64 2.07 20.48
C ALA A 554 -4.53 3.01 19.28
N ASP A 555 -3.92 2.51 18.20
CA ASP A 555 -3.97 3.17 16.90
C ASP A 555 -5.43 3.57 16.61
N LYS A 556 -5.65 4.79 16.15
CA LYS A 556 -6.99 5.27 15.78
C LYS A 556 -7.26 5.06 14.30
N ASP A 557 -6.24 4.64 13.54
CA ASP A 557 -6.41 4.32 12.14
C ASP A 557 -7.32 3.12 11.98
N PRO A 558 -8.41 3.25 11.22
CA PRO A 558 -9.29 2.14 10.99
C PRO A 558 -8.57 0.98 10.31
N ARG A 559 -8.85 -0.23 10.79
CA ARG A 559 -8.44 -1.46 10.12
C ARG A 559 -9.09 -1.53 8.75
N ILE A 560 -8.30 -1.97 7.79
CA ILE A 560 -8.71 -2.11 6.40
C ILE A 560 -8.58 -3.57 5.99
N ASP A 561 -9.70 -4.22 5.70
CA ASP A 561 -9.74 -5.56 5.14
C ASP A 561 -10.37 -5.52 3.73
N THR A 562 -10.66 -6.69 3.18
CA THR A 562 -11.33 -6.87 1.89
C THR A 562 -12.58 -7.71 2.01
N VAL A 563 -13.50 -7.50 1.08
CA VAL A 563 -14.64 -8.37 0.84
C VAL A 563 -14.51 -8.97 -0.55
N GLY A 564 -14.51 -10.30 -0.64
CA GLY A 564 -14.61 -11.02 -1.90
C GLY A 564 -15.99 -10.86 -2.55
N ILE A 565 -16.00 -10.41 -3.80
CA ILE A 565 -17.22 -10.28 -4.62
C ILE A 565 -17.21 -11.24 -5.81
N GLY A 566 -18.38 -11.85 -6.02
CA GLY A 566 -18.76 -12.63 -7.19
C GLY A 566 -17.93 -13.87 -7.54
N ARG A 567 -18.57 -14.77 -8.28
CA ARG A 567 -17.91 -15.80 -9.10
C ARG A 567 -18.22 -15.63 -10.58
N GLY A 568 -19.37 -15.03 -10.91
CA GLY A 568 -19.70 -14.60 -12.26
C GLY A 568 -19.68 -13.08 -12.34
N MET A 569 -19.37 -12.55 -13.52
CA MET A 569 -19.49 -11.11 -13.80
C MET A 569 -20.21 -10.90 -15.12
N LEU A 570 -21.04 -9.86 -15.20
CA LEU A 570 -21.66 -9.38 -16.43
C LEU A 570 -21.84 -7.86 -16.36
N GLY A 571 -21.63 -7.17 -17.46
CA GLY A 571 -21.68 -5.71 -17.43
C GLY A 571 -21.64 -5.04 -18.78
N ALA A 572 -21.66 -3.72 -18.72
CA ALA A 572 -21.49 -2.83 -19.86
C ALA A 572 -20.11 -2.19 -19.81
N THR A 573 -19.57 -1.86 -20.99
CA THR A 573 -18.34 -1.09 -21.12
C THR A 573 -18.52 0.09 -22.06
N VAL A 574 -17.88 1.20 -21.74
CA VAL A 574 -17.82 2.42 -22.53
C VAL A 574 -16.39 2.93 -22.46
N GLY A 575 -15.85 3.40 -23.58
CA GLY A 575 -14.47 3.86 -23.59
C GLY A 575 -14.06 4.51 -24.89
N PHE A 576 -12.76 4.71 -25.03
CA PHE A 576 -12.16 5.19 -26.27
C PHE A 576 -10.89 4.43 -26.61
N HIS A 577 -10.56 4.46 -27.90
CA HIS A 577 -9.29 4.03 -28.46
C HIS A 577 -8.69 5.18 -29.25
N TYR A 578 -7.46 5.56 -28.91
CA TYR A 578 -6.70 6.60 -29.60
C TYR A 578 -5.43 6.01 -30.22
N GLN A 579 -5.39 5.98 -31.55
CA GLN A 579 -4.24 5.49 -32.30
C GLN A 579 -3.18 6.60 -32.47
N ILE A 580 -2.03 6.44 -31.81
CA ILE A 580 -0.93 7.41 -31.87
C ILE A 580 -0.17 7.22 -33.18
N VAL A 581 0.34 6.00 -33.40
CA VAL A 581 1.00 5.53 -34.62
C VAL A 581 0.35 4.25 -35.15
N LYS A 582 0.79 3.75 -36.31
CA LYS A 582 0.12 2.65 -37.04
C LYS A 582 -0.21 1.43 -36.17
N ASN A 583 0.73 1.01 -35.31
CA ASN A 583 0.59 -0.20 -34.51
C ASN A 583 0.50 0.07 -33.01
N PHE A 584 0.43 1.34 -32.59
CA PHE A 584 0.44 1.71 -31.17
C PHE A 584 -0.58 2.80 -30.88
N GLY A 585 -1.32 2.60 -29.79
CA GLY A 585 -2.32 3.53 -29.31
C GLY A 585 -2.52 3.40 -27.80
N VAL A 586 -3.49 4.15 -27.30
CA VAL A 586 -3.93 4.13 -25.92
C VAL A 586 -5.43 3.84 -25.90
N SER A 587 -5.87 2.98 -25.00
CA SER A 587 -7.29 2.79 -24.71
C SER A 587 -7.60 3.16 -23.28
N SER A 588 -8.80 3.69 -23.07
CA SER A 588 -9.41 3.85 -21.76
C SER A 588 -10.81 3.27 -21.80
N GLU A 589 -11.21 2.57 -20.75
CA GLU A 589 -12.55 2.01 -20.61
C GLU A 589 -13.06 2.10 -19.17
N LEU A 590 -14.32 2.51 -19.05
CA LEU A 590 -15.14 2.34 -17.87
C LEU A 590 -15.95 1.05 -18.04
N GLN A 591 -15.83 0.13 -17.10
CA GLN A 591 -16.63 -1.09 -16.99
C GLN A 591 -17.59 -0.95 -15.82
N ILE A 592 -18.88 -1.22 -16.05
CA ILE A 592 -19.92 -1.23 -15.01
C ILE A 592 -20.51 -2.63 -15.00
N GLY A 593 -20.16 -3.42 -13.97
CA GLY A 593 -20.46 -4.85 -13.93
C GLY A 593 -21.13 -5.30 -12.64
N GLY A 594 -22.20 -6.09 -12.79
CA GLY A 594 -22.75 -6.90 -11.72
C GLY A 594 -21.89 -8.15 -11.51
N TRP A 595 -21.40 -8.33 -10.30
CA TRP A 595 -20.73 -9.54 -9.82
C TRP A 595 -21.77 -10.41 -9.12
N LEU A 596 -21.90 -11.67 -9.53
CA LEU A 596 -22.92 -12.59 -9.02
C LEU A 596 -22.30 -13.55 -8.00
N GLY A 597 -22.86 -13.57 -6.79
CA GLY A 597 -22.44 -14.47 -5.71
C GLY A 597 -22.71 -15.95 -5.99
N GLY A 598 -21.94 -16.83 -5.33
CA GLY A 598 -22.12 -18.29 -5.38
C GLY A 598 -22.87 -18.83 -4.16
N LYS A 599 -23.43 -20.05 -4.28
CA LYS A 599 -24.11 -20.75 -3.17
C LYS A 599 -23.18 -21.15 -2.01
N LYS A 600 -21.86 -21.16 -2.23
CA LYS A 600 -20.87 -21.39 -1.18
C LYS A 600 -20.18 -20.07 -0.89
N ALA A 601 -20.41 -19.56 0.31
CA ALA A 601 -19.79 -18.36 0.84
C ALA A 601 -18.24 -18.49 0.83
N PRO A 602 -17.53 -17.35 0.84
CA PRO A 602 -18.06 -15.99 0.74
C PRO A 602 -17.83 -15.45 -0.69
N THR A 603 -18.88 -15.43 -1.51
CA THR A 603 -18.95 -14.44 -2.60
C THR A 603 -20.34 -13.86 -2.63
N THR A 604 -20.46 -12.61 -2.20
CA THR A 604 -21.71 -11.85 -2.31
C THR A 604 -21.83 -11.30 -3.73
N SER A 605 -23.07 -11.05 -4.18
CA SER A 605 -23.25 -10.29 -5.41
C SER A 605 -22.93 -8.82 -5.15
N SER A 606 -22.35 -8.10 -6.09
CA SER A 606 -21.96 -6.69 -5.94
C SER A 606 -22.07 -5.96 -7.28
N LEU A 607 -22.00 -4.63 -7.24
CA LEU A 607 -21.80 -3.79 -8.42
C LEU A 607 -20.38 -3.23 -8.36
N LEU A 608 -19.63 -3.35 -9.45
CA LEU A 608 -18.27 -2.82 -9.57
C LEU A 608 -18.18 -1.88 -10.77
N PHE A 609 -17.52 -0.74 -10.54
CA PHE A 609 -17.13 0.24 -11.53
C PHE A 609 -15.61 0.18 -11.65
N ASP A 610 -15.07 -0.28 -12.77
CA ASP A 610 -13.63 -0.32 -13.04
C ASP A 610 -13.28 0.70 -14.12
N LEU A 611 -12.32 1.59 -13.84
CA LEU A 611 -11.66 2.44 -14.82
C LEU A 611 -10.33 1.77 -15.21
N ASN A 612 -10.14 1.54 -16.49
CA ASN A 612 -8.95 0.90 -17.04
C ASN A 612 -8.33 1.82 -18.09
N VAL A 613 -7.00 1.97 -18.08
CA VAL A 613 -6.25 2.73 -19.08
C VAL A 613 -4.98 1.95 -19.42
N GLY A 614 -4.61 1.90 -20.69
CA GLY A 614 -3.35 1.27 -21.06
C GLY A 614 -2.99 1.35 -22.54
N PRO A 615 -1.75 0.98 -22.88
CA PRO A 615 -1.31 0.87 -24.25
C PRO A 615 -2.03 -0.25 -25.01
N VAL A 616 -2.22 -0.02 -26.31
CA VAL A 616 -2.77 -0.97 -27.27
C VAL A 616 -1.76 -1.16 -28.38
N ILE A 617 -1.41 -2.41 -28.66
CA ILE A 617 -0.59 -2.81 -29.81
C ILE A 617 -1.48 -3.51 -30.82
N SER A 618 -1.51 -3.01 -32.06
CA SER A 618 -2.31 -3.57 -33.16
C SER A 618 -1.43 -4.29 -34.18
N PHE A 619 -1.91 -5.43 -34.69
CA PHE A 619 -1.22 -6.30 -35.66
C PHE A 619 -2.03 -6.51 -36.95
#